data_AF-A0A2A2IWK8-F1
#
_entry.id   AF-A0A2A2IWK8-F1
#
_cell.length_a   1.000
_cell.length_b   1.000
_cell.length_c   1.000
_cell.angle_alpha   90.00
_cell.angle_beta   90.00
_cell.angle_gamma   90.00
#
_symmetry.space_group_name_H-M   'P 1'
#
loop_
_entity.id
_entity.type
_entity.pdbx_description
1 polymer ?
#
loop_
_entity_poly.entity_id
_entity_poly.type
_entity_poly.pdbx_seq_one_letter_code
_entity_poly.pdbx_strand_id
1 'polypeptide(L)'
;MTLYVSLVTFLFTYEAPSFTSEGSASSREDKLIHAAGEDAASFVASQGAIRGAGLEAALRVLRERPNSRHYSDLQLAEAIMLHAYPMSATK
;
A
#
# COMPACT_ATOMS: atom_id res chain seq x y z
N MET A 1 2.81 -14.43 -10.62
CA MET A 1 1.54 -13.67 -10.61
C MET A 1 0.67 -13.98 -9.38
N THR A 2 0.58 -15.23 -8.90
CA THR A 2 -0.17 -15.60 -7.68
C THR A 2 0.53 -15.18 -6.36
N LEU A 3 1.86 -15.14 -6.32
CA LEU A 3 2.60 -14.77 -5.11
C LEU A 3 2.43 -13.28 -4.73
N TYR A 4 2.08 -12.42 -5.69
CA TYR A 4 1.96 -10.98 -5.50
C TYR A 4 0.59 -10.57 -4.91
N VAL A 5 -0.48 -11.29 -5.25
CA VAL A 5 -1.82 -11.09 -4.66
C VAL A 5 -1.86 -11.53 -3.20
N SER A 6 -1.18 -12.63 -2.85
CA SER A 6 -1.01 -13.03 -1.44
C SER A 6 -0.19 -12.02 -0.65
N LEU A 7 0.79 -11.36 -1.27
CA LEU A 7 1.62 -10.32 -0.65
C LEU A 7 0.78 -9.10 -0.23
N VAL A 8 -0.02 -8.57 -1.15
CA VAL A 8 -0.89 -7.41 -0.90
C VAL A 8 -1.92 -7.75 0.18
N THR A 9 -2.53 -8.94 0.10
CA THR A 9 -3.49 -9.40 1.12
C THR A 9 -2.80 -9.58 2.48
N PHE A 10 -1.59 -10.11 2.52
CA PHE A 10 -0.82 -10.30 3.76
C PHE A 10 -0.39 -8.96 4.39
N LEU A 11 -0.05 -7.95 3.58
CA LEU A 11 0.36 -6.63 4.07
C LEU A 11 -0.80 -5.71 4.50
N PHE A 12 -2.00 -5.95 3.97
CA PHE A 12 -3.17 -5.09 4.20
C PHE A 12 -4.25 -5.71 5.08
N THR A 13 -4.34 -7.05 5.13
CA THR A 13 -5.43 -7.75 5.84
C THR A 13 -4.96 -8.50 7.09
N TYR A 14 -3.65 -8.56 7.37
CA TYR A 14 -3.13 -9.35 8.50
C TYR A 14 -2.60 -8.48 9.64
N GLU A 15 -3.51 -7.98 10.49
CA GLU A 15 -3.24 -7.81 11.93
C GLU A 15 -4.57 -7.84 12.69
N ALA A 16 -4.70 -8.79 13.62
CA ALA A 16 -5.80 -8.90 14.56
C ALA A 16 -5.68 -7.80 15.66
N PRO A 17 -6.72 -7.61 16.50
CA PRO A 17 -7.20 -6.32 16.97
C PRO A 17 -6.30 -5.68 18.04
N SER A 18 -5.67 -4.55 17.71
CA SER A 18 -5.32 -3.56 18.72
C SER A 18 -6.46 -2.54 18.78
N PHE A 19 -7.13 -2.50 19.94
CA PHE A 19 -8.24 -1.61 20.26
C PHE A 19 -7.90 -0.13 19.96
N THR A 20 -8.21 0.34 18.76
CA THR A 20 -8.50 1.76 18.48
C THR A 20 -9.58 1.84 17.38
N SER A 21 -10.85 1.87 17.81
CA SER A 21 -12.03 2.22 17.00
C SER A 21 -12.27 1.37 15.72
N GLU A 22 -12.89 0.21 15.94
CA GLU A 22 -13.23 -0.92 15.04
C GLU A 22 -14.19 -0.61 13.86
N GLY A 23 -14.00 0.50 13.15
CA GLY A 23 -14.79 0.78 11.93
C GLY A 23 -14.29 1.91 11.06
N SER A 24 -13.26 2.66 11.49
CA SER A 24 -12.75 3.81 10.74
C SER A 24 -11.30 3.70 10.32
N ALA A 25 -10.48 2.88 10.97
CA ALA A 25 -9.07 2.70 10.60
C ALA A 25 -8.94 2.08 9.20
N SER A 26 -9.53 0.89 8.99
CA SER A 26 -9.47 0.20 7.70
C SER A 26 -9.98 1.07 6.54
N SER A 27 -11.09 1.80 6.70
CA SER A 27 -11.61 2.69 5.63
C SER A 27 -10.75 3.95 5.43
N ARG A 28 -10.12 4.47 6.48
CA ARG A 28 -9.22 5.63 6.37
C ARG A 28 -7.89 5.24 5.74
N GLU A 29 -7.38 4.05 6.07
CA GLU A 29 -6.19 3.47 5.48
C GLU A 29 -6.43 3.15 4.00
N ASP A 30 -7.54 2.50 3.64
CA ASP A 30 -7.94 2.25 2.25
C ASP A 30 -7.98 3.55 1.44
N LYS A 31 -8.59 4.60 1.97
CA LYS A 31 -8.65 5.92 1.32
C LYS A 31 -7.26 6.55 1.18
N LEU A 32 -6.40 6.38 2.18
CA LEU A 32 -5.04 6.91 2.17
C LEU A 32 -4.16 6.16 1.15
N ILE A 33 -4.28 4.84 1.07
CA ILE A 33 -3.58 4.01 0.07
C ILE A 33 -4.11 4.31 -1.33
N HIS A 34 -5.42 4.46 -1.50
CA HIS A 34 -6.02 4.83 -2.78
C HIS A 34 -5.56 6.22 -3.24
N ALA A 35 -5.53 7.21 -2.34
CA ALA A 35 -5.00 8.55 -2.63
C ALA A 35 -3.50 8.54 -2.92
N ALA A 36 -2.74 7.65 -2.26
CA ALA A 36 -1.32 7.45 -2.52
C ALA A 36 -1.03 6.69 -3.83
N GLY A 37 -2.05 6.14 -4.49
CA GLY A 37 -1.91 5.38 -5.73
C GLY A 37 -1.22 6.15 -6.85
N GLU A 38 -1.62 7.40 -7.09
CA GLU A 38 -1.03 8.27 -8.12
C GLU A 38 0.45 8.56 -7.83
N ASP A 39 0.76 8.89 -6.58
CA ASP A 39 2.13 9.13 -6.11
C ASP A 39 2.99 7.86 -6.20
N ALA A 40 2.40 6.71 -5.85
CA ALA A 40 3.04 5.40 -5.93
C ALA A 40 3.35 5.03 -7.39
N ALA A 41 2.42 5.28 -8.31
CA ALA A 41 2.63 5.07 -9.73
C ALA A 41 3.78 5.94 -10.26
N SER A 42 3.85 7.21 -9.87
CA SER A 42 4.94 8.11 -10.25
C SER A 42 6.29 7.67 -9.68
N PHE A 43 6.32 7.21 -8.43
CA PHE A 43 7.51 6.68 -7.78
C PHE A 43 8.01 5.41 -8.48
N VAL A 44 7.12 4.45 -8.78
CA VAL A 44 7.48 3.22 -9.49
C VAL A 44 7.95 3.51 -10.92
N ALA A 45 7.23 4.39 -11.65
CA ALA A 45 7.61 4.81 -12.99
C ALA A 45 8.98 5.50 -13.03
N SER A 46 9.34 6.21 -11.96
CA SER A 46 10.63 6.91 -11.81
C SER A 46 11.68 6.09 -11.06
N GLN A 47 11.46 4.78 -10.86
CA GLN A 47 12.35 3.87 -10.12
C GLN A 47 12.76 4.38 -8.72
N GLY A 48 11.87 5.11 -8.06
CA GLY A 48 12.05 5.64 -6.71
C GLY A 48 12.59 7.07 -6.62
N ALA A 49 12.73 7.77 -7.76
CA ALA A 49 13.24 9.14 -7.78
C ALA A 49 12.21 10.19 -7.30
N ILE A 50 10.91 9.99 -7.55
CA ILE A 50 9.86 10.96 -7.21
C ILE A 50 9.06 10.47 -6.01
N ARG A 51 9.28 11.06 -4.82
CA ARG A 51 8.51 10.77 -3.61
C ARG A 51 7.37 11.76 -3.45
N GLY A 52 6.15 11.30 -3.69
CA GLY A 52 4.93 12.07 -3.42
C GLY A 52 4.53 12.05 -1.96
N ALA A 53 3.83 13.11 -1.52
CA ALA A 53 3.39 13.24 -0.13
C ALA A 53 2.38 12.14 0.28
N GLY A 54 1.51 11.71 -0.64
CA GLY A 54 0.59 10.60 -0.40
C GLY A 54 1.33 9.27 -0.22
N LEU A 55 2.32 9.01 -1.08
CA LEU A 55 3.18 7.82 -0.97
C LEU A 55 3.93 7.79 0.35
N GLU A 56 4.54 8.90 0.79
CA GLU A 56 5.27 8.92 2.07
C GLU A 56 4.34 8.70 3.27
N ALA A 57 3.11 9.22 3.23
CA ALA A 57 2.11 8.95 4.26
C ALA A 57 1.72 7.47 4.29
N ALA A 58 1.50 6.84 3.13
CA ALA A 58 1.18 5.41 3.03
C ALA A 58 2.34 4.53 3.48
N LEU A 59 3.57 4.85 3.07
CA LEU A 59 4.77 4.14 3.51
C LEU A 59 4.99 4.25 5.02
N ARG A 60 4.64 5.40 5.63
CA ARG A 60 4.72 5.57 7.09
C ARG A 60 3.77 4.63 7.81
N VAL A 61 2.50 4.56 7.37
CA VAL A 61 1.50 3.63 7.92
C VAL A 61 1.94 2.18 7.74
N LEU A 62 2.47 1.83 6.56
CA LEU A 62 2.99 0.48 6.33
C LEU A 62 4.22 0.19 7.21
N ARG A 63 5.14 1.14 7.40
CA ARG A 63 6.32 0.96 8.27
C ARG A 63 5.98 0.77 9.75
N GLU A 64 4.83 1.22 10.20
CA GLU A 64 4.30 0.93 11.53
C GLU A 64 3.83 -0.52 11.67
N ARG A 65 3.57 -1.21 10.54
CA ARG A 65 3.20 -2.63 10.53
C ARG A 65 4.45 -3.53 10.57
N PRO A 66 4.46 -4.58 11.42
CA PRO A 66 5.57 -5.51 11.53
C PRO A 66 5.84 -6.27 10.22
N ASN A 67 4.78 -6.57 9.46
CA ASN A 67 4.85 -7.34 8.23
C ASN A 67 5.49 -6.57 7.06
N SER A 68 5.39 -5.23 7.04
CA SER A 68 5.93 -4.40 5.95
C SER A 68 7.42 -4.08 6.10
N ARG A 69 8.00 -4.33 7.28
CA ARG A 69 9.37 -3.91 7.65
C ARG A 69 10.48 -4.56 6.83
N HIS A 70 10.20 -5.71 6.22
CA HIS A 70 11.13 -6.48 5.39
C HIS A 70 11.06 -6.13 3.91
N TYR A 71 10.10 -5.28 3.50
CA TYR A 71 9.90 -4.92 2.10
C TYR A 71 10.57 -3.59 1.77
N SER A 72 11.20 -3.53 0.60
CA SER A 72 11.77 -2.28 0.08
C SER A 72 10.64 -1.27 -0.21
N ASP A 73 10.94 0.02 -0.08
CA ASP A 73 9.97 1.09 -0.36
C ASP A 73 9.38 1.00 -1.78
N LEU A 74 10.15 0.44 -2.73
CA LEU A 74 9.71 0.16 -4.10
C LEU A 74 8.67 -0.96 -4.19
N GLN A 75 8.85 -2.07 -3.45
CA GLN A 75 7.85 -3.14 -3.37
C GLN A 75 6.59 -2.69 -2.65
N LEU A 76 6.72 -1.84 -1.61
CA LEU A 76 5.58 -1.25 -0.92
C LEU A 76 4.82 -0.27 -1.83
N ALA A 77 5.52 0.55 -2.60
CA ALA A 77 4.91 1.47 -3.56
C ALA A 77 4.18 0.72 -4.68
N GLU A 78 4.77 -0.34 -5.25
CA GLU A 78 4.09 -1.17 -6.25
C GLU A 78 2.82 -1.83 -5.67
N ALA A 79 2.87 -2.31 -4.43
CA ALA A 79 1.71 -2.87 -3.75
C ALA A 79 0.60 -1.83 -3.55
N ILE A 80 0.95 -0.60 -3.14
CA ILE A 80 0.00 0.54 -3.03
C ILE A 80 -0.61 0.85 -4.40
N MET A 81 0.21 0.97 -5.44
CA MET A 81 -0.24 1.27 -6.80
C MET A 81 -1.22 0.21 -7.31
N LEU A 82 -0.90 -1.08 -7.15
CA LEU A 82 -1.75 -2.17 -7.62
C LEU A 82 -3.05 -2.30 -6.82
N HIS A 83 -3.03 -1.93 -5.56
CA HIS A 83 -4.23 -1.88 -4.74
C HIS A 83 -5.13 -0.70 -5.14
N ALA A 84 -4.56 0.48 -5.41
CA ALA A 84 -5.31 1.66 -5.85
C ALA A 84 -5.79 1.56 -7.31
N TYR A 85 -4.97 0.94 -8.16
CA TYR A 85 -5.26 0.62 -9.55
C TYR A 85 -5.17 -0.89 -9.72
N PRO A 86 -6.24 -1.63 -9.37
CA PRO A 86 -6.35 -2.99 -9.84
C PRO A 86 -6.35 -2.87 -11.36
N MET A 87 -5.22 -3.18 -12.01
CA MET A 87 -5.15 -3.20 -13.45
C MET A 87 -6.29 -4.13 -13.88
N SER A 88 -7.32 -3.53 -14.48
CA SER A 88 -8.34 -4.27 -15.17
C SER A 88 -7.60 -5.17 -16.12
N ALA A 89 -7.62 -6.48 -15.83
CA ALA A 89 -7.36 -7.45 -16.85
C ALA A 89 -8.26 -7.03 -18.02
N THR A 90 -7.61 -6.63 -19.11
CA THR A 90 -8.09 -6.69 -20.49
C THR A 90 -9.45 -7.38 -20.61
N LYS A 91 -10.45 -6.63 -21.11
CA LYS A 91 -11.73 -7.06 -21.72
C LYS A 91 -12.01 -8.57 -21.74
#